data_AF-A0A5N8XC95-F1
#
_entry.id   AF-A0A5N8XC95-F1
#
_cell.length_a   1.000
_cell.length_b   1.000
_cell.length_c   1.000
_cell.angle_alpha   90.00
_cell.angle_beta   90.00
_cell.angle_gamma   90.00
#
_symmetry.space_group_name_H-M   'P 1'
#
loop_
_entity.id
_entity.type
_entity.pdbx_description
1 polymer ?
#
loop_
_entity_poly.entity_id
_entity_poly.type
_entity_poly.pdbx_seq_one_letter_code
_entity_poly.pdbx_strand_id
1 'polypeptide(L)' 'MVELCRRGDRSVGQVAKDFDLTETAVRLWVSQAEVDAGERDGLTSSEREELAALRRENRRLREDVWVLKRARAFFAKETR' A
#
# COMPACT_ATOMS: atom_id res chain seq x y z
N MET A 1 10.31 -0.99 -17.98
CA MET A 1 11.06 0.23 -17.58
C MET A 1 12.05 -0.09 -16.45
N VAL A 2 11.59 -0.38 -15.23
CA VAL A 2 12.46 -0.66 -14.07
C VAL A 2 13.46 -1.78 -14.34
N GLU A 3 13.01 -2.83 -15.04
CA GLU A 3 13.88 -3.95 -15.45
C GLU A 3 15.08 -3.51 -16.32
N LEU A 4 14.91 -2.48 -17.17
CA LEU A 4 15.99 -1.95 -18.00
C LEU A 4 17.08 -1.29 -17.14
N CYS A 5 16.69 -0.63 -16.04
CA CYS A 5 17.64 -0.09 -15.07
C CYS A 5 18.34 -1.21 -14.28
N ARG A 6 17.58 -2.24 -13.86
CA ARG A 6 18.10 -3.32 -13.00
C ARG A 6 19.07 -4.25 -13.71
N ARG A 7 18.87 -4.51 -15.00
CA ARG A 7 19.80 -5.29 -15.82
C ARG A 7 21.09 -4.55 -16.19
N GLY A 8 21.13 -3.23 -15.95
CA GLY A 8 22.24 -2.37 -16.37
C GLY A 8 22.19 -1.98 -17.86
N ASP A 9 21.12 -2.34 -18.58
CA ASP A 9 20.95 -2.04 -20.01
C ASP A 9 20.80 -0.53 -20.27
N ARG A 10 20.25 0.21 -19.30
CA ARG A 10 20.13 1.67 -19.32
C ARG A 10 20.37 2.28 -17.95
N SER A 11 20.95 3.47 -17.93
CA SER A 11 21.04 4.27 -16.70
C SER A 11 19.68 4.85 -16.32
N VAL A 12 19.52 5.14 -15.02
CA VAL A 12 18.35 5.85 -14.47
C VAL A 12 18.05 7.15 -15.24
N GLY A 13 19.08 7.92 -15.59
CA GLY A 13 18.93 9.19 -16.32
C GLY A 13 18.47 9.02 -17.77
N GLN A 14 18.88 7.94 -18.44
CA GLN A 14 18.37 7.61 -19.78
C GLN A 14 16.89 7.22 -19.71
N VAL A 15 16.54 6.34 -18.77
CA VAL A 15 15.15 5.93 -18.57
C VAL A 15 14.26 7.11 -18.16
N ALA A 16 14.75 8.03 -17.33
CA ALA A 16 14.02 9.24 -16.99
C ALA A 16 13.70 10.08 -18.24
N LYS A 17 14.68 10.29 -19.12
CA LYS A 17 14.50 11.05 -20.37
C LYS A 17 13.57 10.34 -21.37
N ASP A 18 13.77 9.04 -21.58
CA ASP A 18 13.02 8.25 -22.56
C ASP A 18 11.52 8.17 -22.24
N PHE A 19 11.17 8.27 -20.95
CA PHE A 19 9.80 8.15 -20.46
C PHE A 19 9.22 9.48 -19.93
N ASP A 20 9.93 10.60 -20.09
CA ASP A 20 9.55 11.93 -19.58
C ASP A 20 9.22 11.94 -18.07
N LEU A 21 10.14 11.38 -17.28
CA LEU A 21 10.03 11.24 -15.83
C LEU A 21 11.17 11.96 -15.12
N THR A 22 10.98 12.18 -13.82
CA THR A 22 12.10 12.59 -12.96
C THR A 22 12.96 11.37 -12.60
N GLU A 23 14.27 11.55 -12.50
CA GLU A 23 15.16 10.49 -12.01
C GLU A 23 14.77 9.98 -10.63
N THR A 24 14.23 10.86 -9.77
CA THR A 24 13.74 10.50 -8.44
C THR A 24 12.61 9.47 -8.50
N ALA A 25 11.66 9.64 -9.42
CA ALA A 25 10.58 8.67 -9.61
C ALA A 25 11.12 7.31 -10.07
N VAL A 26 12.05 7.32 -11.03
CA VAL A 26 12.69 6.09 -11.52
C VAL A 26 13.45 5.38 -10.41
N ARG A 27 14.23 6.10 -9.59
CA ARG A 27 14.95 5.53 -8.43
C ARG A 27 14.00 4.93 -7.40
N LEU A 28 12.88 5.60 -7.13
CA LEU A 28 11.87 5.09 -6.20
C LEU A 28 11.29 3.76 -6.69
N TRP A 29 10.96 3.66 -7.98
CA TRP A 29 10.44 2.42 -8.55
C TRP A 29 11.48 1.30 -8.63
N VAL A 30 12.75 1.62 -8.92
CA VAL A 30 13.84 0.63 -8.82
C VAL A 30 13.95 0.11 -7.39
N SER A 31 13.95 1.00 -6.39
CA SER A 31 14.01 0.60 -4.99
C SER A 31 12.81 -0.26 -4.57
N GLN A 32 11.60 0.12 -5.00
CA GLN A 32 10.40 -0.69 -4.74
C GLN A 32 10.50 -2.07 -5.40
N ALA A 33 11.00 -2.15 -6.63
CA ALA A 33 11.13 -3.43 -7.32
C ALA A 33 12.18 -4.34 -6.65
N GLU A 34 13.26 -3.78 -6.08
CA GLU A 34 14.23 -4.53 -5.27
C GLU A 34 13.56 -5.07 -3.99
N VAL A 35 12.68 -4.29 -3.36
CA VAL A 35 11.86 -4.79 -2.24
C VAL A 35 10.90 -5.89 -2.69
N ASP A 36 10.20 -5.70 -3.82
CA ASP A 36 9.26 -6.69 -4.36
C ASP A 36 9.96 -8.00 -4.78
N ALA A 37 11.26 -7.93 -5.10
CA ALA A 37 12.11 -9.09 -5.40
C ALA A 37 12.74 -9.73 -4.15
N GLY A 38 12.56 -9.13 -2.95
CA GLY A 38 13.18 -9.59 -1.72
C GLY A 38 14.69 -9.28 -1.61
N GLU A 39 15.20 -8.38 -2.45
CA GLU A 39 16.61 -7.96 -2.47
C GLU A 39 16.88 -6.78 -1.52
N ARG A 40 15.83 -6.11 -1.05
CA ARG A 40 15.89 -5.03 -0.06
C ARG A 40 14.77 -5.17 0.96
N ASP A 41 15.06 -4.79 2.20
CA ASP A 41 14.07 -4.72 3.27
C ASP A 41 12.96 -3.69 2.98
N GLY A 42 11.72 -4.07 3.26
CA GLY A 42 10.55 -3.21 3.14
C GLY A 42 9.30 -4.04 2.85
N LEU A 43 8.13 -3.39 2.89
CA LEU A 43 6.91 -4.05 2.42
C LEU A 43 6.93 -4.12 0.89
N THR A 44 6.62 -5.29 0.35
CA THR A 44 6.30 -5.44 -1.05
C THR A 44 5.05 -4.63 -1.40
N SER A 45 4.87 -4.33 -2.68
CA SER A 45 3.67 -3.66 -3.20
C SER A 45 2.40 -4.43 -2.82
N SER A 46 2.44 -5.77 -2.86
CA SER A 46 1.34 -6.64 -2.46
C SER A 46 1.02 -6.55 -0.96
N GLU A 47 2.04 -6.59 -0.10
CA GLU A 47 1.84 -6.46 1.35
C GLU A 47 1.29 -5.08 1.72
N ARG A 48 1.73 -4.01 1.04
CA ARG A 48 1.15 -2.66 1.23
C ARG A 48 -0.34 -2.63 0.87
N GLU A 49 -0.72 -3.26 -0.23
CA GLU A 49 -2.10 -3.32 -0.68
C GLU A 49 -2.99 -4.09 0.31
N GLU A 50 -2.53 -5.26 0.75
CA GLU A 50 -3.22 -6.07 1.76
C GLU A 50 -3.36 -5.30 3.07
N LEU A 51 -2.29 -4.67 3.56
CA LEU A 51 -2.32 -3.84 4.75
C LEU A 51 -3.33 -2.69 4.63
N ALA A 52 -3.42 -2.06 3.46
CA ALA A 52 -4.40 -1.01 3.21
C ALA A 52 -5.83 -1.56 3.21
N ALA A 53 -6.06 -2.74 2.64
CA ALA A 53 -7.36 -3.41 2.65
C ALA A 53 -7.78 -3.80 4.07
N LEU A 54 -6.90 -4.43 4.84
CA LEU A 54 -7.14 -4.79 6.23
C LEU A 54 -7.43 -3.56 7.10
N ARG A 55 -6.71 -2.45 6.89
CA ARG A 55 -6.97 -1.19 7.60
C ARG A 55 -8.34 -0.60 7.26
N ARG A 56 -8.81 -0.72 6.01
CA ARG A 56 -10.17 -0.30 5.61
C ARG A 56 -11.21 -1.17 6.31
N GLU A 57 -11.05 -2.49 6.25
CA GLU A 57 -11.98 -3.43 6.86
C GLU A 57 -12.05 -3.25 8.38
N ASN A 58 -10.91 -3.07 9.04
CA ASN A 58 -10.88 -2.84 10.49
C ASN A 58 -11.63 -1.57 10.91
N ARG A 59 -11.60 -0.51 10.10
CA ARG A 59 -12.39 0.70 10.36
C ARG A 59 -13.89 0.41 10.26
N ARG A 60 -14.31 -0.27 9.20
CA ARG A 60 -15.71 -0.68 9.01
C ARG A 60 -16.22 -1.54 10.16
N LEU A 61 -15.45 -2.56 10.54
CA LEU A 61 -15.81 -3.43 11.67
C LEU A 61 -15.93 -2.67 12.99
N ARG A 62 -15.08 -1.67 13.22
CA ARG A 62 -15.18 -0.81 14.42
C ARG A 62 -16.45 0.04 14.42
N GLU A 63 -16.85 0.56 13.27
CA GLU A 63 -18.10 1.29 13.10
C GLU A 63 -19.31 0.39 13.35
N ASP A 64 -19.32 -0.82 12.76
CA ASP A 64 -20.39 -1.81 12.98
C ASP A 64 -20.52 -2.18 14.45
N VAL A 65 -19.40 -2.49 15.12
CA VAL A 65 -19.37 -2.77 16.56
C VAL A 65 -19.91 -1.59 17.37
N TRP A 66 -19.60 -0.36 16.98
CA TRP A 66 -20.11 0.83 17.65
C TRP A 66 -21.63 0.96 17.52
N VAL A 67 -22.17 0.76 16.31
CA VAL A 67 -23.62 0.77 16.05
C VAL A 67 -24.33 -0.31 16.88
N LEU A 68 -23.81 -1.54 16.86
CA LEU A 68 -24.40 -2.65 17.62
C LEU A 68 -24.39 -2.40 19.13
N LYS A 69 -23.31 -1.83 19.68
CA LYS A 69 -23.25 -1.44 21.09
C LYS A 69 -24.31 -0.40 21.42
N ARG A 70 -24.52 0.60 20.55
CA ARG A 70 -25.52 1.65 20.75
C ARG A 70 -26.94 1.09 20.68
N ALA A 71 -27.21 0.21 19.72
CA ALA A 71 -28.50 -0.49 19.61
C ALA A 71 -28.79 -1.33 20.86
N ARG A 72 -27.82 -2.13 21.31
CA ARG A 72 -27.96 -2.93 22.54
C ARG A 72 -28.26 -2.06 23.77
N ALA A 73 -27.58 -0.92 23.90
CA ALA A 73 -27.81 0.00 25.01
C ALA A 73 -29.20 0.68 24.94
N PHE A 74 -29.71 0.95 23.74
CA PHE A 74 -31.07 1.45 23.53
C PHE A 74 -32.11 0.41 23.97
N PHE A 75 -32.04 -0.81 23.44
CA PHE A 75 -33.00 -1.86 23.78
C PHE A 75 -32.98 -2.25 25.27
N ALA A 76 -31.81 -2.26 25.91
CA ALA A 76 -31.71 -2.54 27.34
C ALA A 76 -32.41 -1.48 28.22
N LYS A 77 -32.60 -0.26 27.72
CA LYS A 77 -33.35 0.80 28.43
C LYS A 77 -34.86 0.68 28.21
N GLU A 78 -35.30 0.26 27.02
CA GLU A 78 -36.71 0.18 26.66
C GLU A 78 -37.44 -1.02 27.30
N THR A 79 -36.71 -2.10 27.61
CA THR A 79 -37.26 -3.28 28.27
C THR A 79 -37.34 -3.14 29.81
N ARG A 80 -37.08 -1.94 30.37
CA ARG A 80 -37.09 -1.69 31.81
C ARG A 80 -38.34 -0.93 32.28
#